data_AF-A0A352T5R5-F1
#
_entry.id   AF-A0A352T5R5-F1
#
_cell.length_a   1.000
_cell.length_b   1.000
_cell.length_c   1.000
_cell.angle_alpha   90.00
_cell.angle_beta   90.00
_cell.angle_gamma   90.00
#
_symmetry.space_group_name_H-M   'P 1'
#
loop_
_entity.id
_entity.type
_entity.pdbx_description
1 polymer ?
#
loop_
_entity_poly.entity_id
_entity_poly.type
_entity_poly.pdbx_seq_one_letter_code
_entity_poly.pdbx_strand_id
1 'polypeptide(L)'
;MEILYKVHNNLYVNMTNKCPFACTFCLRQTMDRIGESDRLWLEREPDVNEVIAEFDKWNMDDFGEVVFCGFGEPTEVWDKIREVAAYVKKTYNKPIRINTNGAGNLINARDIAAEMPGLIDTVSISLNDPDKDEYHKLVRSRFGDKTFDAMISFANECVKNGLHVVMTTVDTTISHEKEEECRKICDKIGAEYRIRPWES
;
A
#
# COMPACT_ATOMS: atom_id res chain seq x y z
N MET A 1 14.84 -13.92 -4.52
CA MET A 1 13.88 -12.90 -4.06
C MET A 1 13.74 -11.86 -5.16
N GLU A 2 12.55 -11.29 -5.35
CA GLU A 2 12.36 -10.17 -6.27
C GLU A 2 12.10 -8.86 -5.51
N ILE A 3 12.88 -7.84 -5.88
CA ILE A 3 12.76 -6.47 -5.38
C ILE A 3 11.81 -5.69 -6.29
N LEU A 4 12.00 -5.79 -7.61
CA LEU A 4 11.12 -5.22 -8.63
C LEU A 4 10.42 -6.34 -9.38
N TYR A 5 9.12 -6.21 -9.60
CA TYR A 5 8.33 -7.23 -10.30
C TYR A 5 7.15 -6.59 -11.05
N LYS A 6 6.73 -7.24 -12.14
CA LYS A 6 5.65 -6.73 -12.99
C LYS A 6 4.31 -7.30 -12.55
N VAL A 7 3.31 -6.40 -12.45
CA VAL A 7 1.90 -6.78 -12.30
C VAL A 7 1.09 -5.92 -13.26
N HIS A 8 0.39 -6.57 -14.20
CA HIS A 8 -0.30 -5.92 -15.31
C HIS A 8 0.65 -4.96 -16.07
N ASN A 9 0.33 -3.67 -16.14
CA ASN A 9 1.10 -2.66 -16.87
C ASN A 9 1.99 -1.79 -15.95
N ASN A 10 2.28 -2.28 -14.74
CA ASN A 10 2.93 -1.49 -13.71
C ASN A 10 4.13 -2.23 -13.10
N LEU A 11 5.10 -1.47 -12.61
CA LEU A 11 6.29 -2.00 -11.95
C LEU A 11 6.15 -1.85 -10.44
N TYR A 12 6.18 -2.96 -9.72
CA TYR A 12 6.00 -3.01 -8.29
C TYR A 12 7.35 -3.09 -7.59
N VAL A 13 7.44 -2.47 -6.41
CA VAL A 13 8.66 -2.39 -5.59
C VAL A 13 8.38 -3.00 -4.21
N ASN A 14 9.02 -4.14 -3.95
CA ASN A 14 8.93 -4.94 -2.73
C ASN A 14 10.13 -4.66 -1.81
N MET A 15 9.92 -3.95 -0.70
CA MET A 15 11.01 -3.45 0.14
C MET A 15 11.07 -4.03 1.56
N THR A 16 10.02 -4.72 2.01
CA THR A 16 9.99 -5.28 3.36
C THR A 16 9.05 -6.46 3.47
N ASN A 17 9.39 -7.40 4.37
CA ASN A 17 8.49 -8.45 4.82
C ASN A 17 7.71 -8.06 6.09
N LYS A 18 8.09 -6.95 6.75
CA LYS A 18 7.44 -6.50 7.99
C LYS A 18 6.03 -6.02 7.66
N CYS A 19 5.08 -6.42 8.47
CA CYS A 19 3.73 -5.88 8.44
C CYS A 19 3.21 -5.93 9.87
N PRO A 20 2.60 -4.85 10.39
CA PRO A 20 2.03 -4.86 11.73
C PRO A 20 0.70 -5.63 11.79
N PHE A 21 0.16 -6.04 10.63
CA PHE A 21 -1.13 -6.69 10.48
C PHE A 21 -0.95 -8.16 10.13
N ALA A 22 -1.88 -8.99 10.61
CA ALA A 22 -1.95 -10.42 10.33
C ALA A 22 -3.31 -10.76 9.67
N CYS A 23 -3.64 -10.06 8.59
CA CYS A 23 -4.97 -10.10 8.00
C CYS A 23 -5.36 -11.50 7.54
N THR A 24 -6.57 -11.95 7.85
CA THR A 24 -7.10 -13.29 7.51
C THR A 24 -7.08 -13.61 6.02
N PHE A 25 -7.18 -12.59 5.17
CA PHE A 25 -7.24 -12.69 3.72
C PHE A 25 -5.90 -12.40 3.03
N CYS A 26 -4.81 -12.20 3.78
CA CYS A 26 -3.55 -11.79 3.17
C CYS A 26 -2.93 -12.93 2.32
N LEU A 27 -2.67 -12.64 1.05
CA LEU A 27 -2.09 -13.59 0.09
C LEU A 27 -0.75 -14.18 0.54
N ARG A 28 0.05 -13.45 1.33
CA ARG A 28 1.33 -13.96 1.88
C ARG A 28 1.18 -15.22 2.74
N GLN A 29 -0.04 -15.58 3.15
CA GLN A 29 -0.34 -16.81 3.89
C GLN A 29 -0.51 -18.03 2.99
N THR A 30 -0.85 -17.82 1.72
CA THR A 30 -1.26 -18.90 0.79
C THR A 30 -0.39 -18.99 -0.46
N MET A 31 0.41 -17.96 -0.75
CA MET A 31 1.30 -17.92 -1.91
C MET A 31 2.63 -17.23 -1.59
N ASP A 32 3.62 -17.51 -2.42
CA ASP A 32 4.97 -16.94 -2.33
C ASP A 32 5.29 -15.94 -3.45
N ARG A 33 4.36 -15.74 -4.40
CA ARG A 33 4.49 -14.90 -5.61
C ARG A 33 3.18 -14.19 -5.99
N ILE A 34 3.28 -13.08 -6.74
CA ILE A 34 2.15 -12.33 -7.32
C ILE A 34 2.51 -11.88 -8.74
N GLY A 35 1.57 -11.98 -9.68
CA GLY A 35 1.78 -11.52 -11.05
C GLY A 35 2.86 -12.32 -11.77
N GLU A 36 3.81 -11.63 -12.41
CA GLU A 36 4.92 -12.27 -13.13
C GLU A 36 6.12 -12.57 -12.21
N SER A 37 5.99 -12.41 -10.89
CA SER A 37 7.11 -12.63 -9.97
C SER A 37 7.46 -14.10 -9.74
N ASP A 38 8.72 -14.40 -9.47
CA ASP A 38 9.15 -15.71 -8.97
C ASP A 38 8.85 -15.92 -7.48
N ARG A 39 9.43 -15.08 -6.59
CA ARG A 39 9.27 -15.18 -5.13
C ARG A 39 9.43 -13.83 -4.44
N LEU A 40 8.35 -13.39 -3.76
CA LEU A 40 8.27 -12.10 -3.07
C LEU A 40 8.74 -12.12 -1.61
N TRP A 41 8.87 -13.29 -0.99
CA TRP A 41 9.51 -13.37 0.32
C TRP A 41 10.99 -12.97 0.20
N LEU A 42 11.32 -11.81 0.77
CA LEU A 42 12.70 -11.29 0.78
C LEU A 42 13.56 -12.13 1.73
N GLU A 43 14.79 -12.46 1.32
CA GLU A 43 15.77 -13.10 2.20
C GLU A 43 16.27 -12.13 3.27
N ARG A 44 16.39 -10.85 2.89
CA ARG A 44 16.62 -9.69 3.76
C ARG A 44 15.98 -8.46 3.12
N GLU A 45 15.72 -7.42 3.92
CA GLU A 45 15.28 -6.14 3.36
C GLU A 45 16.39 -5.56 2.46
N PRO A 46 16.09 -5.17 1.20
CA PRO A 46 17.07 -4.52 0.35
C PRO A 46 17.42 -3.13 0.89
N ASP A 47 18.62 -2.64 0.58
CA ASP A 47 18.96 -1.24 0.74
C ASP A 47 18.50 -0.40 -0.47
N VAL A 48 18.56 0.92 -0.33
CA VAL A 48 18.10 1.86 -1.36
C VAL A 48 18.89 1.72 -2.65
N ASN A 49 20.21 1.50 -2.58
CA ASN A 49 21.06 1.39 -3.76
C ASN A 49 20.78 0.11 -4.53
N GLU A 50 20.52 -0.99 -3.83
CA GLU A 50 20.09 -2.24 -4.45
C GLU A 50 18.78 -2.05 -5.20
N VAL A 51 17.78 -1.40 -4.58
CA VAL A 51 16.49 -1.13 -5.24
C VAL A 51 16.67 -0.23 -6.47
N ILE A 52 17.48 0.82 -6.36
CA ILE A 52 17.79 1.73 -7.47
C ILE A 52 18.47 0.96 -8.63
N ALA A 53 19.45 0.13 -8.34
CA ALA A 53 20.17 -0.66 -9.35
C ALA A 53 19.26 -1.67 -10.07
N GLU A 54 18.21 -2.16 -9.41
CA GLU A 54 17.24 -3.05 -10.07
C GLU A 54 16.46 -2.33 -11.17
N PHE A 55 16.21 -1.02 -11.07
CA PHE A 55 15.50 -0.28 -12.13
C PHE A 55 16.26 -0.29 -13.47
N ASP A 56 17.59 -0.39 -13.47
CA ASP A 56 18.41 -0.44 -14.69
C ASP A 56 18.13 -1.68 -15.56
N LYS A 57 17.49 -2.70 -14.99
CA LYS A 57 17.10 -3.93 -15.70
C LYS A 57 15.77 -3.81 -16.45
N TRP A 58 15.05 -2.71 -16.25
CA TRP A 58 13.71 -2.50 -16.78
C TRP A 58 13.67 -1.34 -17.77
N ASN A 59 12.95 -1.50 -18.87
CA ASN A 59 12.59 -0.38 -19.71
C ASN A 59 11.39 0.34 -19.08
N MET A 60 11.64 1.50 -18.47
CA MET A 60 10.59 2.22 -17.73
C MET A 60 9.46 2.76 -18.59
N ASP A 61 9.65 2.86 -19.91
CA ASP A 61 8.59 3.26 -20.85
C ASP A 61 7.49 2.20 -20.98
N ASP A 62 7.76 0.95 -20.61
CA ASP A 62 6.79 -0.15 -20.65
C ASP A 62 5.74 -0.07 -19.51
N PHE A 63 5.95 0.82 -18.53
CA PHE A 63 5.15 0.87 -17.30
C PHE A 63 4.38 2.20 -17.14
N GLY A 64 3.12 2.09 -16.70
CA GLY A 64 2.26 3.24 -16.43
C GLY A 64 2.58 3.96 -15.13
N GLU A 65 2.86 3.20 -14.06
CA GLU A 65 3.22 3.71 -12.73
C GLU A 65 4.22 2.78 -12.02
N VAL A 66 4.89 3.34 -11.01
CA VAL A 66 5.65 2.57 -10.02
C VAL A 66 4.79 2.39 -8.76
N VAL A 67 4.68 1.16 -8.27
CA VAL A 67 3.81 0.81 -7.13
C VAL A 67 4.63 0.25 -5.98
N PHE A 68 4.69 0.97 -4.85
CA PHE A 68 5.25 0.43 -3.62
C PHE A 68 4.25 -0.55 -2.99
N CYS A 69 4.53 -1.84 -3.15
CA CYS A 69 3.69 -2.95 -2.68
C CYS A 69 4.50 -4.24 -2.72
N GLY A 70 4.25 -5.12 -1.76
CA GLY A 70 4.92 -6.41 -1.63
C GLY A 70 4.22 -7.27 -0.58
N PHE A 71 4.94 -8.19 0.06
CA PHE A 71 4.38 -9.01 1.15
C PHE A 71 4.38 -8.32 2.51
N GLY A 72 5.12 -7.23 2.67
CA GLY A 72 5.06 -6.36 3.85
C GLY A 72 4.19 -5.12 3.66
N GLU A 73 4.18 -4.30 4.70
CA GLU A 73 3.61 -2.95 4.70
C GLU A 73 4.73 -1.96 4.36
N PRO A 74 4.68 -1.29 3.19
CA PRO A 74 5.78 -0.43 2.73
C PRO A 74 6.12 0.70 3.70
N THR A 75 5.14 1.20 4.47
CA THR A 75 5.38 2.27 5.45
C THR A 75 6.24 1.84 6.65
N GLU A 76 6.50 0.53 6.87
CA GLU A 76 7.50 0.04 7.84
C GLU A 76 8.95 0.44 7.49
N VAL A 77 9.20 0.81 6.23
CA VAL A 77 10.51 1.29 5.74
C VAL A 77 10.40 2.64 5.04
N TRP A 78 9.52 3.52 5.55
CA TRP A 78 9.15 4.79 4.92
C TRP A 78 10.34 5.66 4.49
N ASP A 79 11.39 5.78 5.31
CA ASP A 79 12.57 6.57 4.95
C ASP A 79 13.26 6.05 3.67
N LYS A 80 13.35 4.73 3.50
CA LYS A 80 13.85 4.11 2.26
C LYS A 80 12.89 4.31 1.09
N ILE A 81 11.58 4.20 1.33
CA ILE A 81 10.53 4.44 0.30
C ILE A 81 10.68 5.85 -0.26
N ARG A 82 10.85 6.86 0.61
CA ARG A 82 11.05 8.25 0.20
C ARG A 82 12.27 8.42 -0.72
N GLU A 83 13.39 7.80 -0.38
CA GLU A 83 14.62 7.89 -1.20
C GLU A 83 14.42 7.25 -2.58
N VAL A 84 13.81 6.06 -2.64
CA VAL A 84 13.50 5.39 -3.92
C VAL A 84 12.46 6.17 -4.73
N ALA A 85 11.42 6.71 -4.09
CA ALA A 85 10.41 7.53 -4.76
C ALA A 85 11.03 8.80 -5.37
N ALA A 86 11.91 9.46 -4.64
CA ALA A 86 12.64 10.63 -5.13
C ALA A 86 13.51 10.29 -6.36
N TYR A 87 14.17 9.12 -6.34
CA TYR A 87 14.91 8.63 -7.51
C TYR A 87 13.99 8.42 -8.71
N VAL A 88 12.86 7.71 -8.54
CA VAL A 88 11.91 7.44 -9.62
C VAL A 88 11.35 8.73 -10.22
N LYS A 89 10.97 9.69 -9.36
CA LYS A 89 10.49 11.02 -9.80
C LYS A 89 11.55 11.77 -10.59
N LYS A 90 12.79 11.79 -10.10
CA LYS A 90 13.90 12.51 -10.75
C LYS A 90 14.32 11.89 -12.08
N THR A 91 14.40 10.55 -12.14
CA THR A 91 15.01 9.84 -13.27
C THR A 91 14.01 9.52 -14.37
N TYR A 92 12.79 9.11 -14.00
CA TYR A 92 11.78 8.63 -14.95
C TYR A 92 10.53 9.50 -15.01
N ASN A 93 10.33 10.40 -14.04
CA ASN A 93 9.13 11.24 -13.90
C ASN A 93 7.82 10.43 -14.01
N LYS A 94 7.79 9.23 -13.41
CA LYS A 94 6.63 8.34 -13.43
C LYS A 94 5.65 8.67 -12.29
N PRO A 95 4.34 8.42 -12.48
CA PRO A 95 3.39 8.34 -11.38
C PRO A 95 3.79 7.25 -10.38
N ILE A 96 3.57 7.52 -9.10
CA ILE A 96 3.92 6.65 -7.99
C ILE A 96 2.70 6.42 -7.11
N ARG A 97 2.38 5.15 -6.89
CA ARG A 97 1.36 4.71 -5.94
C ARG A 97 1.99 3.96 -4.78
N ILE A 98 1.48 4.16 -3.57
CA ILE A 98 1.76 3.29 -2.42
C ILE A 98 0.50 2.52 -2.02
N ASN A 99 0.62 1.20 -1.91
CA ASN A 99 -0.44 0.36 -1.35
C ASN A 99 -0.14 0.14 0.13
N THR A 100 -1.04 0.56 1.01
CA THR A 100 -0.82 0.52 2.46
C THR A 100 -2.06 0.02 3.20
N ASN A 101 -1.84 -0.52 4.39
CA ASN A 101 -2.88 -0.80 5.36
C ASN A 101 -3.42 0.46 6.07
N GLY A 102 -2.79 1.62 5.86
CA GLY A 102 -3.22 2.92 6.39
C GLY A 102 -2.71 3.24 7.80
N ALA A 103 -1.89 2.38 8.41
CA ALA A 103 -1.30 2.63 9.73
C ALA A 103 0.02 3.42 9.67
N GLY A 104 0.32 4.11 8.55
CA GLY A 104 1.62 4.73 8.29
C GLY A 104 2.12 5.65 9.40
N ASN A 105 1.27 6.55 9.89
CA ASN A 105 1.62 7.46 10.99
C ASN A 105 1.83 6.71 12.32
N LEU A 106 1.07 5.65 12.59
CA LEU A 106 1.26 4.83 13.79
C LEU A 106 2.57 4.05 13.75
N ILE A 107 2.91 3.50 12.59
CA ILE A 107 4.14 2.72 12.37
C ILE A 107 5.37 3.62 12.57
N ASN A 108 5.33 4.84 12.03
CA ASN A 108 6.47 5.75 12.02
C ASN A 108 6.51 6.72 13.22
N ALA A 109 5.47 6.71 14.06
CA ALA A 109 5.31 7.62 15.20
C ALA A 109 5.45 9.12 14.84
N ARG A 110 5.13 9.48 13.60
CA ARG A 110 5.15 10.85 13.06
C ARG A 110 4.18 10.97 11.88
N ASP A 111 3.91 12.20 11.46
CA ASP A 111 3.03 12.45 10.31
C ASP A 111 3.77 12.28 8.98
N ILE A 112 3.77 11.07 8.44
CA ILE A 112 4.39 10.78 7.15
C ILE A 112 3.51 11.22 5.97
N ALA A 113 2.21 11.46 6.18
CA ALA A 113 1.32 11.95 5.12
C ALA A 113 1.74 13.34 4.63
N ALA A 114 2.24 14.19 5.54
CA ALA A 114 2.81 15.49 5.19
C ALA A 114 4.15 15.40 4.43
N GLU A 115 4.83 14.25 4.47
CA GLU A 115 6.09 14.01 3.76
C GLU A 115 5.88 13.46 2.34
N MET A 116 4.67 13.01 1.99
CA MET A 116 4.35 12.37 0.71
C MET A 116 4.24 13.31 -0.51
N PRO A 117 3.78 14.58 -0.40
CA PRO A 117 3.63 15.44 -1.57
C PRO A 117 4.92 15.61 -2.39
N GLY A 118 4.80 15.48 -3.71
CA GLY A 118 5.93 15.50 -4.64
C GLY A 118 6.67 14.17 -4.80
N LEU A 119 6.38 13.18 -3.94
CA LEU A 119 6.98 11.84 -3.99
C LEU A 119 5.96 10.78 -4.37
N ILE A 120 4.79 10.80 -3.72
CA ILE A 120 3.70 9.87 -3.93
C ILE A 120 2.54 10.64 -4.54
N ASP A 121 1.92 10.11 -5.61
CA ASP A 121 0.75 10.72 -6.23
C ASP A 121 -0.54 10.09 -5.70
N THR A 122 -0.54 8.76 -5.56
CA THR A 122 -1.71 8.00 -5.10
C THR A 122 -1.40 7.17 -3.84
N VAL A 123 -2.28 7.27 -2.85
CA VAL A 123 -2.26 6.44 -1.63
C VAL A 123 -3.45 5.48 -1.68
N SER A 124 -3.18 4.19 -1.90
CA SER A 124 -4.20 3.14 -1.93
C SER A 124 -4.28 2.46 -0.56
N ILE A 125 -5.32 2.77 0.21
CA ILE A 125 -5.52 2.31 1.60
C ILE A 125 -6.46 1.10 1.64
N SER A 126 -6.13 0.09 2.44
CA SER A 126 -6.96 -1.12 2.62
C SER A 126 -8.00 -0.92 3.74
N LEU A 127 -9.23 -0.49 3.38
CA LEU A 127 -10.35 -0.26 4.28
C LEU A 127 -11.00 -1.56 4.76
N ASN A 128 -11.28 -2.49 3.83
CA ASN A 128 -11.80 -3.85 4.04
C ASN A 128 -13.14 -4.05 4.77
N ASP A 129 -13.51 -3.26 5.78
CA ASP A 129 -14.82 -3.32 6.46
C ASP A 129 -15.18 -1.95 7.05
N PRO A 130 -16.45 -1.49 6.97
CA PRO A 130 -16.85 -0.22 7.55
C PRO A 130 -17.04 -0.29 9.08
N ASP A 131 -17.26 -1.49 9.63
CA ASP A 131 -17.42 -1.69 11.06
C ASP A 131 -16.05 -1.93 11.72
N LYS A 132 -15.82 -1.23 12.83
CA LYS A 132 -14.54 -1.23 13.53
C LYS A 132 -14.20 -2.61 14.12
N ASP A 133 -15.18 -3.30 14.70
CA ASP A 133 -14.95 -4.59 15.36
C ASP A 133 -14.71 -5.70 14.33
N GLU A 134 -15.49 -5.70 13.24
CA GLU A 134 -15.28 -6.61 12.12
C GLU A 134 -13.95 -6.34 11.41
N TYR A 135 -13.59 -5.06 11.18
CA TYR A 135 -12.28 -4.69 10.68
C TYR A 135 -11.15 -5.27 11.53
N HIS A 136 -11.23 -5.15 12.86
CA HIS A 136 -10.19 -5.68 13.76
C HIS A 136 -10.07 -7.20 13.69
N LYS A 137 -11.20 -7.93 13.60
CA LYS A 137 -11.21 -9.40 13.42
C LYS A 137 -10.54 -9.80 12.11
N LEU A 138 -10.74 -9.02 11.04
CA LEU A 138 -10.19 -9.25 9.71
C LEU A 138 -8.70 -8.96 9.64
N VAL A 139 -8.25 -7.79 10.10
CA VAL A 139 -6.86 -7.33 9.88
C VAL A 139 -5.88 -7.75 10.96
N ARG A 140 -6.37 -8.00 12.19
CA ARG A 140 -5.58 -8.49 13.34
C ARG A 140 -4.28 -7.69 13.55
N SER A 141 -4.42 -6.37 13.61
CA SER A 141 -3.31 -5.44 13.80
C SER A 141 -2.73 -5.54 15.22
N ARG A 142 -1.39 -5.53 15.34
CA ARG A 142 -0.69 -5.44 16.64
C ARG A 142 -1.03 -4.17 17.43
N PHE A 143 -1.59 -3.15 16.77
CA PHE A 143 -1.99 -1.91 17.41
C PHE A 143 -3.37 -1.98 18.09
N GLY A 144 -4.13 -3.06 17.91
CA GLY A 144 -5.43 -3.28 18.54
C GLY A 144 -6.45 -2.22 18.15
N ASP A 145 -7.32 -1.85 19.10
CA ASP A 145 -8.57 -1.13 18.85
C ASP A 145 -8.40 0.24 18.20
N LYS A 146 -7.24 0.89 18.34
CA LYS A 146 -6.95 2.18 17.70
C LYS A 146 -6.67 2.09 16.20
N THR A 147 -6.54 0.89 15.63
CA THR A 147 -6.10 0.71 14.24
C THR A 147 -7.06 1.34 13.23
N PHE A 148 -8.36 1.10 13.38
CA PHE A 148 -9.37 1.64 12.46
C PHE A 148 -9.35 3.18 12.44
N ASP A 149 -9.42 3.80 13.63
CA ASP A 149 -9.42 5.26 13.76
C ASP A 149 -8.13 5.87 13.20
N ALA A 150 -6.99 5.19 13.41
CA ALA A 150 -5.71 5.63 12.86
C ALA A 150 -5.65 5.52 11.34
N MET A 151 -6.22 4.47 10.74
CA MET A 151 -6.33 4.32 9.30
C MET A 151 -7.20 5.42 8.69
N ILE A 152 -8.35 5.73 9.31
CA ILE A 152 -9.21 6.84 8.91
C ILE A 152 -8.49 8.18 9.04
N SER A 153 -7.79 8.41 10.16
CA SER A 153 -7.02 9.63 10.41
C SER A 153 -5.91 9.82 9.37
N PHE A 154 -5.18 8.75 9.04
CA PHE A 154 -4.16 8.76 8.02
C PHE A 154 -4.73 9.10 6.63
N ALA A 155 -5.86 8.51 6.24
CA ALA A 155 -6.54 8.83 5.00
C ALA A 155 -6.93 10.32 4.91
N ASN A 156 -7.47 10.89 6.01
CA ASN A 156 -7.79 12.31 6.09
C ASN A 156 -6.55 13.20 5.94
N GLU A 157 -5.45 12.88 6.61
CA GLU A 157 -4.20 13.65 6.47
C GLU A 157 -3.62 13.55 5.06
N CYS A 158 -3.71 12.40 4.39
CA CYS A 158 -3.33 12.26 2.99
C CYS A 158 -4.16 13.18 2.07
N VAL A 159 -5.49 13.18 2.20
CA VAL A 159 -6.37 14.07 1.42
C VAL A 159 -6.07 15.54 1.70
N LYS A 160 -5.90 15.90 2.98
CA LYS A 160 -5.56 17.26 3.41
C LYS A 160 -4.23 17.76 2.83
N ASN A 161 -3.27 16.86 2.63
CA ASN A 161 -1.99 17.17 1.97
C ASN A 161 -2.07 17.12 0.43
N GLY A 162 -3.26 16.99 -0.15
CA GLY A 162 -3.49 17.08 -1.60
C GLY A 162 -3.17 15.81 -2.38
N LEU A 163 -3.04 14.66 -1.71
CA LEU A 163 -2.80 13.37 -2.37
C LEU A 163 -4.09 12.79 -2.94
N HIS A 164 -3.98 12.03 -4.03
CA HIS A 164 -5.09 11.22 -4.49
C HIS A 164 -5.23 9.98 -3.60
N VAL A 165 -6.33 9.88 -2.86
CA VAL A 165 -6.56 8.76 -1.92
C VAL A 165 -7.62 7.83 -2.49
N VAL A 166 -7.27 6.55 -2.58
CA VAL A 166 -8.20 5.48 -2.96
C VAL A 166 -8.29 4.50 -1.80
N MET A 167 -9.48 4.32 -1.24
CA MET A 167 -9.73 3.33 -0.19
C MET A 167 -10.39 2.10 -0.79
N THR A 168 -9.90 0.93 -0.42
CA THR A 168 -10.28 -0.32 -1.08
C THR A 168 -10.77 -1.39 -0.12
N THR A 169 -11.74 -2.17 -0.60
CA THR A 169 -12.14 -3.45 -0.02
C THR A 169 -11.79 -4.56 -0.99
N VAL A 170 -11.75 -5.80 -0.51
CA VAL A 170 -11.59 -6.98 -1.37
C VAL A 170 -12.97 -7.56 -1.62
N ASP A 171 -13.25 -7.89 -2.87
CA ASP A 171 -14.45 -8.63 -3.25
C ASP A 171 -14.51 -9.92 -2.43
N THR A 172 -15.71 -10.40 -2.11
CA THR A 172 -16.01 -11.56 -1.24
C THR A 172 -15.74 -11.39 0.27
N THR A 173 -15.08 -10.32 0.74
CA THR A 173 -14.82 -10.15 2.19
C THR A 173 -15.93 -9.43 2.94
N ILE A 174 -16.82 -8.71 2.23
CA ILE A 174 -17.93 -7.95 2.82
C ILE A 174 -19.19 -8.06 1.97
N SER A 175 -20.35 -7.73 2.56
CA SER A 175 -21.63 -7.67 1.86
C SER A 175 -21.78 -6.36 1.07
N HIS A 176 -22.67 -6.34 0.07
CA HIS A 176 -23.00 -5.12 -0.68
C HIS A 176 -23.50 -3.95 0.19
N GLU A 177 -24.19 -4.24 1.29
CA GLU A 177 -24.60 -3.22 2.26
C GLU A 177 -23.38 -2.55 2.91
N LYS A 178 -22.39 -3.35 3.31
CA LYS A 178 -21.12 -2.87 3.86
C LYS A 178 -20.26 -2.14 2.83
N GLU A 179 -20.34 -2.49 1.56
CA GLU A 179 -19.67 -1.74 0.48
C GLU A 179 -20.23 -0.31 0.36
N GLU A 180 -21.54 -0.15 0.50
CA GLU A 180 -22.17 1.17 0.49
C GLU A 180 -21.82 2.00 1.73
N GLU A 181 -21.67 1.36 2.89
CA GLU A 181 -21.15 2.03 4.09
C GLU A 181 -19.68 2.45 3.92
N CYS A 182 -18.85 1.59 3.32
CA CYS A 182 -17.48 1.94 2.94
C CYS A 182 -17.45 3.16 2.01
N ARG A 183 -18.34 3.20 1.02
CA ARG A 183 -18.46 4.34 0.11
C ARG A 183 -18.75 5.64 0.86
N LYS A 184 -19.72 5.63 1.78
CA LYS A 184 -20.05 6.80 2.62
C LYS A 184 -18.87 7.28 3.47
N ILE A 185 -18.06 6.35 3.99
CA ILE A 185 -16.83 6.69 4.71
C ILE A 185 -15.85 7.42 3.78
N CYS A 186 -15.63 6.89 2.57
CA CYS A 186 -14.72 7.47 1.59
C CYS A 186 -15.19 8.87 1.15
N ASP A 187 -16.48 9.03 0.84
CA ASP A 187 -17.09 10.30 0.44
C ASP A 187 -16.90 11.38 1.52
N LYS A 188 -17.06 11.01 2.80
CA LYS A 188 -16.85 11.93 3.93
C LYS A 188 -15.39 12.37 4.07
N ILE A 189 -14.44 11.50 3.75
CA ILE A 189 -13.00 11.79 3.80
C ILE A 189 -12.56 12.61 2.57
N GLY A 190 -13.28 12.50 1.45
CA GLY A 190 -12.84 13.00 0.14
C GLY A 190 -11.94 12.00 -0.60
N ALA A 191 -12.03 10.71 -0.27
CA ALA A 191 -11.32 9.63 -0.94
C ALA A 191 -12.21 8.91 -1.97
N GLU A 192 -11.60 8.31 -2.99
CA GLU A 192 -12.31 7.42 -3.90
C GLU A 192 -12.48 6.03 -3.29
N TYR A 193 -13.66 5.44 -3.46
CA TYR A 193 -13.91 4.05 -3.07
C TYR A 193 -13.79 3.10 -4.27
N ARG A 194 -12.99 2.04 -4.12
CA ARG A 194 -12.79 1.01 -5.16
C ARG A 194 -12.81 -0.40 -4.56
N ILE A 195 -13.65 -1.28 -5.13
CA ILE A 195 -13.63 -2.72 -4.82
C ILE A 195 -12.54 -3.38 -5.66
N ARG A 196 -11.68 -4.19 -5.04
CA ARG A 196 -10.66 -4.99 -5.72
C ARG A 196 -11.17 -6.41 -5.93
N PRO A 197 -11.00 -7.01 -7.12
CA PRO A 197 -11.29 -8.44 -7.28
C PRO A 197 -10.40 -9.27 -6.34
N TRP A 198 -10.88 -10.46 -5.98
CA TRP A 198 -10.04 -11.44 -5.31
C TRP A 198 -9.00 -12.00 -6.30
N GLU A 199 -7.72 -11.83 -5.98
CA GLU A 199 -6.63 -12.44 -6.75
C GLU A 199 -6.49 -13.92 -6.33
N SER A 200 -6.91 -14.83 -7.21
CA SER A 200 -6.87 -16.29 -7.02
C SER A 200 -5.71 -16.94 -7.75
#